data_AF-A0A7Y3CRP2-F1
#
_entry.id   AF-A0A7Y3CRP2-F1
#
_cell.length_a   1.000
_cell.length_b   1.000
_cell.length_c   1.000
_cell.angle_alpha   90.00
_cell.angle_beta   90.00
_cell.angle_gamma   90.00
#
_symmetry.space_group_name_H-M   'P 1'
#
loop_
_entity.id
_entity.type
_entity.pdbx_description
1 polymer ?
#
loop_
_entity_poly.entity_id
_entity_poly.type
_entity_poly.pdbx_seq_one_letter_code
_entity_poly.pdbx_strand_id
1 'polypeptide(L)'
;MSKHLAKVLRQIRFENRTFWRNPAAAFFTILFPLMMLLIFATVFGNEPTGLGVTTAQFYAPALAVFGAVSAAYTSLAIGTAIARDQGVLKRVRGTPLPPWAYMTARIGSSVWLAALSIVLMLAVGMVFYDLQIRT
;
A
#
# COMPACT_ATOMS: atom_id res chain seq x y z
N MET A 1 -11.19 17.72 -21.75
CA MET A 1 -10.84 17.23 -20.40
C MET A 1 -10.70 15.69 -20.31
N SER A 2 -11.61 14.90 -20.89
CA SER A 2 -11.65 13.42 -20.70
C SER A 2 -10.39 12.64 -21.17
N LYS A 3 -9.70 13.10 -22.22
CA LYS A 3 -8.52 12.41 -22.77
C LYS A 3 -7.32 12.36 -21.80
N HIS A 4 -7.16 13.37 -20.94
CA HIS A 4 -6.08 13.39 -19.94
C HIS A 4 -6.38 12.44 -18.78
N LEU A 5 -7.64 12.41 -18.32
CA LEU A 5 -8.09 11.50 -17.26
C LEU A 5 -7.90 10.03 -17.67
N ALA A 6 -8.24 9.69 -18.92
CA ALA A 6 -8.06 8.34 -19.46
C ALA A 6 -6.58 7.91 -19.50
N LYS A 7 -5.66 8.85 -19.78
CA LYS A 7 -4.21 8.58 -19.75
C LYS A 7 -3.73 8.33 -18.32
N VAL A 8 -4.18 9.14 -17.36
CA VAL A 8 -3.85 8.96 -15.92
C VAL A 8 -4.34 7.61 -15.43
N LEU A 9 -5.59 7.24 -15.69
CA LEU A 9 -6.15 5.95 -15.26
C LEU A 9 -5.41 4.75 -15.86
N ARG A 10 -5.04 4.82 -17.15
CA ARG A 10 -4.21 3.78 -17.78
C ARG A 10 -2.83 3.70 -17.13
N GLN A 11 -2.22 4.85 -16.80
CA GLN A 11 -0.94 4.88 -16.12
C GLN A 11 -1.04 4.33 -14.69
N ILE A 12 -2.10 4.66 -13.94
CA ILE A 12 -2.35 4.08 -12.60
C ILE A 12 -2.43 2.57 -12.71
N ARG A 13 -3.21 2.04 -13.67
CA ARG A 13 -3.32 0.59 -13.88
C ARG A 13 -1.97 -0.05 -14.22
N PHE A 14 -1.12 0.65 -14.98
CA PHE A 14 0.22 0.19 -15.31
C PHE A 14 1.15 0.16 -14.09
N GLU A 15 1.18 1.22 -13.28
CA GLU A 15 1.97 1.27 -12.04
C GLU A 15 1.53 0.17 -11.09
N ASN A 16 0.21 -0.02 -10.91
CA ASN A 16 -0.33 -1.04 -10.03
C ASN A 16 0.03 -2.46 -10.52
N ARG A 17 -0.07 -2.71 -11.84
CA ARG A 17 0.38 -3.97 -12.43
C ARG A 17 1.88 -4.19 -12.25
N THR A 18 2.68 -3.13 -12.30
CA THR A 18 4.13 -3.21 -12.09
C THR A 18 4.45 -3.55 -10.64
N PHE A 19 3.73 -2.95 -9.68
CA PHE A 19 3.83 -3.31 -8.26
C PHE A 19 3.56 -4.80 -8.03
N TRP A 20 2.44 -5.32 -8.54
CA TRP A 20 2.08 -6.75 -8.37
C TRP A 20 3.06 -7.71 -9.07
N ARG A 21 3.83 -7.25 -10.05
CA ARG A 21 4.89 -8.02 -10.69
C ARG A 21 6.23 -7.96 -9.95
N ASN A 22 6.34 -7.14 -8.91
CA ASN A 22 7.48 -7.10 -8.01
C ASN A 22 7.12 -7.86 -6.71
N PRO A 23 7.42 -9.17 -6.63
CA PRO A 23 7.03 -9.99 -5.49
C PRO A 23 7.66 -9.51 -4.18
N ALA A 24 8.87 -8.96 -4.23
CA ALA A 24 9.52 -8.39 -3.05
C ALA A 24 8.76 -7.18 -2.51
N ALA A 25 8.34 -6.25 -3.39
CA ALA A 25 7.54 -5.10 -2.97
C ALA A 25 6.18 -5.53 -2.40
N ALA A 26 5.47 -6.45 -3.08
CA ALA A 26 4.20 -6.96 -2.59
C ALA A 26 4.32 -7.66 -1.23
N PHE A 27 5.41 -8.43 -1.03
CA PHE A 27 5.71 -9.09 0.24
C PHE A 27 5.87 -8.07 1.38
N PHE A 28 6.78 -7.10 1.27
CA PHE A 28 7.08 -6.18 2.36
C PHE A 28 5.98 -5.14 2.63
N THR A 29 5.16 -4.83 1.63
CA THR A 29 4.11 -3.81 1.75
C THR A 29 2.78 -4.37 2.26
N ILE A 30 2.43 -5.61 1.90
CA ILE A 30 1.13 -6.21 2.22
C ILE A 30 1.29 -7.46 3.07
N LEU A 31 2.12 -8.41 2.63
CA LEU A 31 2.17 -9.72 3.28
C LEU A 31 2.87 -9.67 4.64
N PHE A 32 4.01 -8.98 4.73
CA PHE A 32 4.79 -8.89 5.96
C PHE A 32 4.01 -8.28 7.14
N PRO A 33 3.33 -7.13 6.99
CA PRO A 33 2.53 -6.57 8.08
C PRO A 33 1.35 -7.46 8.46
N LEU A 34 0.71 -8.11 7.48
CA LEU A 34 -0.42 -9.00 7.71
C LEU A 34 0.00 -10.28 8.43
N MET A 35 1.15 -10.85 8.07
CA MET A 35 1.78 -11.95 8.81
C MET A 35 2.15 -11.55 10.23
N MET A 36 2.71 -10.35 10.43
CA MET A 36 3.02 -9.84 11.78
C MET A 36 1.76 -9.67 12.62
N LEU A 37 0.67 -9.16 12.04
CA LEU A 37 -0.62 -9.06 12.72
C LEU A 37 -1.12 -10.43 13.18
N LEU A 38 -1.09 -11.43 12.30
CA LEU A 38 -1.50 -12.79 12.63
C LEU A 38 -0.61 -13.40 13.72
N ILE A 39 0.71 -13.23 13.62
CA ILE A 39 1.66 -13.74 14.63
C ILE A 39 1.36 -13.11 15.99
N PHE A 40 1.29 -11.77 16.08
CA PHE A 40 0.98 -11.11 17.34
C PHE A 40 -0.34 -11.57 17.92
N ALA A 41 -1.35 -11.72 17.09
CA ALA A 41 -2.65 -12.11 17.58
C ALA A 41 -2.72 -13.60 17.99
N THR A 42 -1.93 -14.50 17.37
CA THR A 42 -1.77 -15.88 17.86
C THR A 42 -0.92 -16.01 19.12
N VAL A 43 0.13 -15.18 19.25
CA VAL A 43 1.09 -15.25 20.37
C VAL A 43 0.54 -14.58 21.62
N PHE A 44 -0.08 -13.40 21.47
CA PHE A 44 -0.64 -12.62 22.58
C PHE A 44 -2.13 -12.90 22.83
N GLY A 45 -2.79 -13.65 21.93
CA GLY A 45 -4.20 -14.00 22.05
C GLY A 45 -5.13 -12.78 22.13
N ASN A 46 -6.33 -13.03 22.66
CA ASN A 46 -7.30 -12.00 23.05
C ASN A 46 -7.08 -11.52 24.49
N GLU A 47 -5.86 -11.63 25.03
CA GLU A 47 -5.60 -11.09 26.36
C GLU A 47 -5.79 -9.57 26.32
N PRO A 48 -6.62 -9.01 27.21
CA PRO A 48 -6.78 -7.58 27.33
C PRO A 48 -5.43 -6.99 27.72
N THR A 49 -4.96 -6.04 26.92
CA THR A 49 -3.88 -5.16 27.36
C THR A 49 -4.31 -4.41 28.62
N GLY A 50 -3.38 -3.84 29.39
CA GLY A 50 -3.70 -3.02 30.58
C GLY A 50 -4.63 -1.81 30.32
N LEU A 51 -5.00 -1.58 29.05
CA LEU A 51 -5.91 -0.56 28.56
C LEU A 51 -7.33 -1.09 28.24
N GLY A 52 -7.61 -2.38 28.49
CA GLY A 52 -8.92 -3.01 28.24
C GLY A 52 -9.25 -3.29 26.76
N VAL A 53 -8.27 -3.13 25.85
CA VAL A 53 -8.38 -3.48 24.43
C VAL A 53 -7.54 -4.72 24.14
N THR A 54 -7.93 -5.53 23.16
CA THR A 54 -7.14 -6.71 22.78
C THR A 54 -5.80 -6.29 22.19
N THR A 55 -4.77 -7.11 22.37
CA THR A 55 -3.43 -6.84 21.79
C THR A 55 -3.50 -6.64 20.27
N ALA A 56 -4.37 -7.39 19.58
CA ALA A 56 -4.64 -7.21 18.16
C ALA A 56 -5.25 -5.84 17.83
N GLN A 57 -6.19 -5.33 18.64
CA GLN A 57 -6.78 -3.99 18.46
C GLN A 57 -5.74 -2.87 18.59
N PHE A 58 -4.75 -3.05 19.46
CA PHE A 58 -3.68 -2.07 19.65
C PHE A 58 -2.68 -2.03 18.48
N TYR A 59 -2.26 -3.19 17.96
CA TYR A 59 -1.24 -3.27 16.91
C TYR A 59 -1.79 -3.13 15.48
N ALA A 60 -3.06 -3.47 15.23
CA ALA A 60 -3.67 -3.35 13.90
C ALA A 60 -3.51 -1.97 13.23
N PRO A 61 -3.82 -0.83 13.88
CA PRO A 61 -3.64 0.48 13.27
C PRO A 61 -2.16 0.83 13.03
N ALA A 62 -1.25 0.43 13.92
CA ALA A 62 0.19 0.66 13.74
C ALA A 62 0.73 -0.09 12.51
N LEU A 63 0.32 -1.36 12.34
CA LEU A 63 0.69 -2.15 11.19
C LEU A 63 0.03 -1.61 9.91
N ALA A 64 -1.21 -1.12 9.97
CA ALA A 64 -1.89 -0.51 8.83
C ALA A 64 -1.14 0.73 8.32
N VAL A 65 -0.68 1.58 9.24
CA VAL A 65 0.17 2.73 8.91
C VAL A 65 1.51 2.28 8.32
N PHE A 66 2.14 1.24 8.88
CA PHE A 66 3.37 0.68 8.32
C PHE A 66 3.16 0.20 6.87
N GLY A 67 2.08 -0.51 6.58
CA GLY A 67 1.73 -0.95 5.24
C GLY A 67 1.51 0.21 4.27
N ALA A 68 0.81 1.26 4.71
CA ALA A 68 0.58 2.47 3.92
C ALA A 68 1.89 3.22 3.60
N VAL A 69 2.77 3.40 4.59
CA VAL A 69 4.08 4.04 4.40
C VAL A 69 4.97 3.20 3.47
N SER A 70 4.98 1.88 3.65
CA SER A 70 5.69 0.94 2.78
C SER A 70 5.20 1.02 1.33
N ALA A 71 3.88 1.13 1.11
CA ALA A 71 3.29 1.28 -0.23
C ALA A 71 3.70 2.59 -0.91
N ALA A 72 3.69 3.69 -0.16
CA ALA A 72 4.14 4.99 -0.64
C ALA A 72 5.64 4.96 -0.97
N TYR A 73 6.46 4.41 -0.08
CA TYR A 73 7.89 4.34 -0.27
C TYR A 73 8.30 3.48 -1.46
N THR A 74 7.70 2.29 -1.60
CA THR A 74 7.98 1.38 -2.73
C THR A 74 7.51 1.94 -4.07
N SER A 75 6.28 2.47 -4.13
CA SER A 75 5.71 2.96 -5.39
C SER A 75 6.30 4.31 -5.83
N LEU A 76 6.57 5.22 -4.88
CA LEU A 76 7.07 6.56 -5.18
C LEU A 76 8.61 6.63 -5.12
N ALA A 77 9.22 6.33 -3.98
CA ALA A 77 10.67 6.54 -3.83
C ALA A 77 11.48 5.53 -4.64
N ILE A 78 11.30 4.24 -4.36
CA ILE A 78 12.03 3.16 -5.02
C ILE A 78 11.67 3.11 -6.52
N GLY A 79 10.37 3.15 -6.83
CA GLY A 79 9.91 3.18 -8.21
C GLY A 79 10.51 4.34 -9.02
N THR A 80 10.66 5.54 -8.43
CA THR A 80 11.28 6.69 -9.12
C THR A 80 12.78 6.56 -9.28
N ALA A 81 13.48 6.07 -8.27
CA ALA A 81 14.91 5.79 -8.37
C ALA A 81 15.20 4.79 -9.50
N ILE A 82 14.50 3.64 -9.50
CA ILE A 82 14.66 2.61 -10.54
C ILE A 82 14.32 3.16 -11.93
N ALA A 83 13.22 3.92 -12.05
CA ALA A 83 12.82 4.51 -13.33
C ALA A 83 13.82 5.56 -13.84
N ARG A 84 14.52 6.27 -12.93
CA ARG A 84 15.60 7.19 -13.27
C ARG A 84 16.82 6.42 -13.76
N ASP A 85 17.26 5.40 -13.03
CA ASP A 85 18.45 4.60 -13.34
C ASP A 85 18.32 3.86 -14.67
N GLN A 86 17.14 3.29 -14.93
CA GLN A 86 16.85 2.58 -16.19
C GLN A 86 16.55 3.51 -17.39
N GLY A 87 16.63 4.83 -17.19
CA GLY A 87 16.31 5.84 -18.20
C GLY A 87 14.84 5.84 -18.65
N VAL A 88 13.94 5.20 -17.90
CA VAL A 88 12.50 5.15 -18.20
C VAL A 88 11.94 6.58 -18.27
N LEU A 89 12.36 7.46 -17.35
CA LEU A 89 11.92 8.86 -17.33
C LEU A 89 12.29 9.61 -18.62
N LYS A 90 13.43 9.29 -19.24
CA LYS A 90 13.83 9.87 -20.54
C LYS A 90 12.93 9.36 -21.68
N ARG A 91 12.65 8.05 -21.69
CA ARG A 91 11.74 7.44 -22.69
C ARG A 91 10.31 7.97 -22.58
N VAL A 92 9.79 8.11 -21.36
CA VAL A 92 8.43 8.63 -21.12
C VAL A 92 8.28 10.06 -21.66
N ARG A 93 9.32 10.90 -21.57
CA ARG A 93 9.31 12.26 -22.14
C ARG A 93 9.19 12.30 -23.67
N GLY A 94 9.53 11.22 -24.38
CA GLY A 94 9.34 11.09 -25.82
C GLY A 94 7.92 10.63 -26.21
N THR A 95 7.07 10.30 -25.25
CA THR A 95 5.68 9.86 -25.49
C THR A 95 4.70 11.03 -25.37
N PRO A 96 3.48 10.95 -25.94
CA PRO A 96 2.44 11.97 -25.76
C PRO A 96 1.84 12.00 -24.33
N LEU A 97 2.53 11.43 -23.34
CA LEU A 97 2.14 11.44 -21.93
C LEU A 97 2.76 12.67 -21.23
N PRO A 98 1.94 13.60 -20.71
CA PRO A 98 2.49 14.76 -20.03
C PRO A 98 3.13 14.35 -18.68
N PRO A 99 4.26 14.97 -18.27
CA PRO A 99 5.00 14.59 -17.06
C PRO A 99 4.15 14.63 -15.77
N TRP A 100 3.24 15.60 -15.66
CA TRP A 100 2.34 15.70 -14.50
C TRP A 100 1.37 14.52 -14.42
N ALA A 101 0.91 13.98 -15.55
CA ALA A 101 0.01 12.81 -15.58
C ALA A 101 0.72 11.54 -15.11
N TYR A 102 2.02 11.44 -15.38
CA TYR A 102 2.85 10.35 -14.88
C TYR A 102 3.00 10.41 -13.35
N MET A 103 3.32 11.58 -12.80
CA MET A 103 3.48 11.75 -11.35
C MET A 103 2.18 11.58 -10.59
N THR A 104 1.09 12.16 -11.08
CA THR A 104 -0.25 11.97 -10.49
C THR A 104 -0.70 10.52 -10.52
N ALA A 105 -0.39 9.78 -11.59
CA ALA A 105 -0.69 8.35 -11.66
C ALA A 105 0.10 7.52 -10.64
N ARG A 106 1.36 7.88 -10.39
CA ARG A 106 2.17 7.24 -9.35
C ARG A 106 1.62 7.47 -7.95
N ILE A 107 1.24 8.71 -7.65
CA ILE A 107 0.59 9.06 -6.38
C ILE A 107 -0.75 8.34 -6.25
N GLY A 108 -1.56 8.30 -7.32
CA GLY A 108 -2.81 7.55 -7.34
C GLY A 108 -2.61 6.07 -7.06
N SER A 109 -1.58 5.45 -7.64
CA SER A 109 -1.23 4.05 -7.37
C SER A 109 -0.78 3.83 -5.92
N SER A 110 0.03 4.73 -5.35
CA SER A 110 0.44 4.60 -3.94
C SER A 110 -0.72 4.76 -2.98
N VAL A 111 -1.64 5.69 -3.24
CA VAL A 111 -2.85 5.88 -2.42
C VAL A 111 -3.73 4.64 -2.50
N TRP A 112 -3.92 4.07 -3.70
CA TRP A 112 -4.67 2.83 -3.87
C TRP A 112 -4.06 1.66 -3.06
N LEU A 113 -2.74 1.47 -3.15
CA LEU A 113 -2.05 0.40 -2.43
C LEU A 113 -2.07 0.61 -0.91
N ALA A 114 -1.94 1.86 -0.45
CA ALA A 114 -2.09 2.20 0.96
C ALA A 114 -3.50 1.90 1.46
N ALA A 115 -4.53 2.33 0.73
CA ALA A 115 -5.92 2.05 1.06
C ALA A 115 -6.20 0.54 1.09
N LEU A 116 -5.69 -0.21 0.10
CA LEU A 116 -5.80 -1.67 0.07
C LEU A 116 -5.13 -2.31 1.30
N SER A 117 -3.93 -1.87 1.66
CA SER A 117 -3.19 -2.39 2.82
C SER A 117 -3.96 -2.14 4.12
N ILE A 118 -4.48 -0.92 4.31
CA ILE A 118 -5.31 -0.57 5.48
C ILE A 118 -6.58 -1.42 5.53
N VAL A 119 -7.32 -1.52 4.42
CA VAL A 119 -8.56 -2.32 4.35
C VAL A 119 -8.28 -3.79 4.67
N LEU A 120 -7.19 -4.37 4.15
CA LEU A 120 -6.81 -5.75 4.44
C LEU A 120 -6.48 -5.96 5.91
N MET A 121 -5.71 -5.04 6.52
CA MET A 121 -5.36 -5.17 7.94
C MET A 121 -6.55 -5.01 8.86
N LEU A 122 -7.45 -4.06 8.57
CA LEU A 122 -8.69 -3.89 9.33
C LEU A 122 -9.63 -5.08 9.15
N ALA A 123 -9.78 -5.61 7.93
CA ALA A 123 -10.64 -6.76 7.66
C ALA A 123 -10.15 -8.02 8.37
N VAL A 124 -8.84 -8.32 8.31
CA VAL A 124 -8.25 -9.44 9.05
C VAL A 124 -8.38 -9.22 10.56
N GLY A 125 -8.13 -8.01 11.01
CA GLY A 125 -8.34 -7.61 12.40
C GLY A 125 -9.77 -7.89 12.88
N MET A 126 -10.77 -7.48 12.11
CA MET A 126 -12.19 -7.65 12.44
C MET A 126 -12.63 -9.11 12.43
N VAL A 127 -12.29 -9.87 11.39
CA VAL A 127 -12.76 -11.26 11.20
C VAL A 127 -12.18 -12.21 12.23
N PHE A 128 -10.89 -12.06 12.55
CA PHE A 128 -10.21 -13.02 13.42
C PHE A 128 -10.18 -12.60 14.90
N TYR A 129 -10.33 -11.31 15.19
CA TYR A 129 -10.03 -10.76 16.53
C TYR A 129 -11.11 -9.81 17.08
N ASP A 130 -12.31 -9.84 16.50
CA ASP A 130 -13.50 -9.09 16.97
C ASP A 130 -13.18 -7.61 17.25
N LEU A 131 -12.47 -7.00 16.30
CA LEU A 131 -12.00 -5.62 16.37
C LEU A 131 -13.22 -4.69 16.39
N GLN A 132 -13.57 -4.17 17.56
CA GLN A 132 -14.60 -3.14 17.70
C GLN A 132 -14.03 -1.82 17.18
N ILE A 133 -14.33 -1.52 15.93
CA ILE A 133 -14.11 -0.18 15.38
C ILE A 133 -15.13 0.73 16.07
N ARG A 134 -14.73 1.35 17.18
CA ARG A 134 -15.52 2.40 17.83
C ARG A 134 -15.43 3.63 16.92
N THR A 135 -16.46 3.79 16.07
CA THR A 135 -16.69 4.99 15.27
C THR A 135 -16.99 6.19 16.13
#